data_AF-A0A3D0S1B3-F1
#
_entry.id   AF-A0A3D0S1B3-F1
#
_cell.length_a   1.000
_cell.length_b   1.000
_cell.length_c   1.000
_cell.angle_alpha   90.00
_cell.angle_beta   90.00
_cell.angle_gamma   90.00
#
_symmetry.space_group_name_H-M   'P 1'
#
loop_
_entity.id
_entity.type
_entity.pdbx_description
1 polymer ?
#
loop_
_entity_poly.entity_id
_entity_poly.type
_entity_poly.pdbx_seq_one_letter_code
_entity_poly.pdbx_strand_id
1 'polypeptide(L)'
;NPRIQVEHTVTEEITDVDLVQSQLRIASGETLADLGLSQETVSVRGAALQCRITTEDPANNFRPDTGVITTYRSPGGGGVRLDGGTTYTGAEISAHFDSMLSKLTCRGRTFEAAVQKARRAVAEFRIRGVTTNIAFLQAVLDDPDFAAGRVTTSFIETHPQLLQARSSADRGTKLMTYLADVTVNQPHGEAPVTLDPTSKLPPGVDLAVPAPDGTRQLLLELGPEAFARRLREQDRVAVTDTTFRDAHQSLLATRVRSTDLLAVAPYVARSTPELWSLECWGGATYDVALRFLAEDPWERLAALRQAVPNLCLQMLLRGRNTVGYTPYPTEVTRAFVQEAADTGLDVFRIFDALNDVEQMRPAIEAVRETGTTVAEVALCYTGDLSSPDEHLYTLDYYLRLAEQIVDAGAHVLAIKDMAGL
;
A
#
# COMPACT_ATOMS: atom_id res chain seq x y z
N ASN A 1 46.04 -21.08 -5.94
CA ASN A 1 46.74 -19.81 -5.63
C ASN A 1 47.76 -20.07 -4.52
N PRO A 2 48.99 -19.53 -4.57
CA PRO A 2 50.04 -19.82 -3.58
C PRO A 2 49.89 -19.00 -2.28
N ARG A 3 48.66 -18.91 -1.77
CA ARG A 3 48.26 -18.18 -0.56
C ARG A 3 46.90 -18.67 -0.09
N ILE A 4 46.51 -18.32 1.14
CA ILE A 4 45.13 -18.52 1.61
C ILE A 4 44.16 -17.77 0.69
N GLN A 5 42.97 -18.34 0.51
CA GLN A 5 41.89 -17.74 -0.26
C GLN A 5 40.80 -17.23 0.68
N VAL A 6 40.01 -16.26 0.24
CA VAL A 6 38.96 -15.65 1.08
C VAL A 6 37.88 -16.68 1.45
N GLU A 7 37.63 -17.62 0.55
CA GLU A 7 36.72 -18.75 0.64
C GLU A 7 37.26 -19.94 1.45
N HIS A 8 38.44 -19.85 2.09
CA HIS A 8 38.94 -20.94 2.94
C HIS A 8 37.96 -21.37 4.04
N THR A 9 37.11 -20.44 4.51
CA THR A 9 36.14 -20.69 5.58
C THR A 9 35.16 -21.80 5.25
N VAL A 10 34.76 -22.01 3.98
CA VAL A 10 33.87 -23.13 3.64
C VAL A 10 34.55 -24.47 3.82
N THR A 11 35.86 -24.55 3.56
CA THR A 11 36.66 -25.75 3.76
C THR A 11 36.81 -26.05 5.24
N GLU A 12 37.13 -25.03 6.06
CA GLU A 12 37.24 -25.19 7.51
C GLU A 12 35.92 -25.72 8.12
N GLU A 13 34.77 -25.18 7.70
CA GLU A 13 33.46 -25.57 8.23
C GLU A 13 33.06 -27.02 7.92
N ILE A 14 33.62 -27.63 6.87
CA ILE A 14 33.30 -29.01 6.46
C ILE A 14 34.40 -30.03 6.82
N THR A 15 35.63 -29.59 7.12
CA THR A 15 36.72 -30.50 7.53
C THR A 15 37.04 -30.40 9.02
N ASP A 16 36.59 -29.34 9.70
CA ASP A 16 37.01 -28.91 11.04
C ASP A 16 38.55 -28.77 11.17
N VAL A 17 39.23 -28.41 10.08
CA VAL A 17 40.66 -28.07 10.09
C VAL A 17 40.81 -26.55 10.02
N ASP A 18 41.43 -25.95 11.04
CA ASP A 18 41.79 -24.52 11.02
C ASP A 18 42.99 -24.32 10.10
N LEU A 19 42.74 -23.77 8.92
CA LEU A 19 43.73 -23.64 7.85
C LEU A 19 44.73 -22.52 8.16
N VAL A 20 44.29 -21.44 8.82
CA VAL A 20 45.17 -20.32 9.18
C VAL A 20 46.13 -20.73 10.30
N GLN A 21 45.63 -21.42 11.32
CA GLN A 21 46.48 -21.99 12.37
C GLN A 21 47.46 -23.01 11.79
N SER A 22 47.00 -23.88 10.89
CA SER A 22 47.86 -24.86 10.22
C SER A 22 48.99 -24.18 9.44
N GLN A 23 48.71 -23.09 8.71
CA GLN A 23 49.74 -22.31 8.01
C GLN A 23 50.80 -21.77 8.97
N LEU A 24 50.41 -21.23 10.13
CA LEU A 24 51.34 -20.70 11.13
C LEU A 24 52.20 -21.80 11.76
N ARG A 25 51.59 -22.94 12.10
CA ARG A 25 52.30 -24.10 12.68
C ARG A 25 53.32 -24.70 11.70
N ILE A 26 52.93 -24.86 10.44
CA ILE A 26 53.85 -25.30 9.38
C ILE A 26 54.99 -24.31 9.20
N ALA A 27 54.69 -23.00 9.20
CA ALA A 27 55.73 -21.97 9.12
C ALA A 27 56.69 -21.98 10.32
N SER A 28 56.25 -22.46 11.49
CA SER A 28 57.11 -22.68 12.67
C SER A 28 57.91 -24.00 12.65
N GLY A 29 57.79 -24.79 11.59
CA GLY A 29 58.57 -26.02 11.38
C GLY A 29 57.85 -27.32 11.73
N GLU A 30 56.57 -27.27 12.12
CA GLU A 30 55.76 -28.46 12.30
C GLU A 30 55.39 -29.11 10.96
N THR A 31 55.21 -30.42 10.95
CA THR A 31 54.75 -31.19 9.78
C THR A 31 53.24 -31.41 9.83
N LEU A 32 52.64 -31.86 8.71
CA LEU A 32 51.23 -32.27 8.70
C LEU A 32 50.93 -33.42 9.68
N ALA A 33 51.92 -34.30 9.92
CA ALA A 33 51.77 -35.38 10.89
C ALA A 33 51.69 -34.84 12.34
N ASP A 34 52.46 -33.81 12.69
CA ASP A 34 52.41 -33.13 14.00
C ASP A 34 51.07 -32.41 14.23
N LEU A 35 50.41 -32.00 13.13
CA LEU A 35 49.05 -31.46 13.12
C LEU A 35 47.95 -32.54 13.19
N GLY A 36 48.31 -33.82 13.10
CA GLY A 36 47.35 -34.94 13.02
C GLY A 36 46.61 -35.02 11.67
N LEU A 37 47.15 -34.40 10.63
CA LEU A 37 46.54 -34.31 9.31
C LEU A 37 47.16 -35.35 8.37
N SER A 38 46.32 -36.26 7.88
CA SER A 38 46.64 -37.18 6.79
C SER A 38 45.43 -37.30 5.85
N GLN A 39 45.63 -37.89 4.68
CA GLN A 39 44.54 -38.04 3.71
C GLN A 39 43.40 -38.93 4.26
N GLU A 40 43.72 -39.84 5.17
CA GLU A 40 42.77 -40.74 5.83
C GLU A 40 42.01 -40.10 6.99
N THR A 41 42.58 -39.08 7.66
CA THR A 41 41.93 -38.39 8.79
C THR A 41 41.00 -37.26 8.34
N VAL A 42 41.26 -36.68 7.17
CA VAL A 42 40.42 -35.61 6.60
C VAL A 42 39.15 -36.20 5.99
N SER A 43 38.00 -35.76 6.50
CA SER A 43 36.67 -36.17 6.02
C SER A 43 35.77 -34.96 5.81
N VAL A 44 34.89 -35.04 4.82
CA VAL A 44 33.90 -33.99 4.55
C VAL A 44 32.67 -34.20 5.42
N ARG A 45 32.27 -33.15 6.15
CA ARG A 45 31.13 -33.14 7.07
C ARG A 45 30.07 -32.16 6.57
N GLY A 46 29.07 -32.71 5.88
CA GLY A 46 27.94 -31.92 5.37
C GLY A 46 28.34 -30.98 4.23
N ALA A 47 27.82 -29.77 4.26
CA ALA A 47 28.08 -28.75 3.25
C ALA A 47 28.16 -27.35 3.89
N ALA A 48 28.94 -26.47 3.28
CA ALA A 48 29.03 -25.07 3.63
C ALA A 48 29.02 -24.18 2.39
N LEU A 49 28.54 -22.96 2.55
CA LEU A 49 28.60 -21.91 1.52
C LEU A 49 28.96 -20.58 2.15
N GLN A 50 29.57 -19.69 1.37
CA GLN A 50 29.96 -18.35 1.79
C GLN A 50 29.25 -17.31 0.92
N CYS A 51 28.62 -16.32 1.56
CA CYS A 51 28.16 -15.08 0.95
C CYS A 51 29.07 -13.94 1.41
N ARG A 52 29.54 -13.11 0.47
CA ARG A 52 30.24 -11.87 0.80
C ARG A 52 29.24 -10.73 0.79
N ILE A 53 29.04 -10.11 1.95
CA ILE A 53 28.23 -8.91 2.09
C ILE A 53 29.13 -7.73 1.73
N THR A 54 28.75 -6.95 0.72
CA THR A 54 29.52 -5.81 0.20
C THR A 54 28.67 -4.54 0.18
N THR A 55 29.29 -3.38 -0.06
CA THR A 55 28.57 -2.12 -0.31
C THR A 55 28.15 -1.91 -1.77
N GLU A 56 28.28 -2.94 -2.61
CA GLU A 56 27.92 -2.84 -4.03
C GLU A 56 26.41 -2.76 -4.21
N ASP A 57 25.95 -1.81 -5.01
CA ASP A 57 24.53 -1.64 -5.34
C ASP A 57 24.18 -2.42 -6.63
N PRO A 58 23.41 -3.52 -6.54
CA PRO A 58 23.00 -4.28 -7.72
C PRO A 58 22.17 -3.46 -8.72
N ALA A 59 21.41 -2.47 -8.24
CA ALA A 59 20.61 -1.59 -9.10
C ALA A 59 21.46 -0.55 -9.85
N ASN A 60 22.70 -0.33 -9.41
CA ASN A 60 23.64 0.63 -9.99
C ASN A 60 24.91 -0.07 -10.50
N ASN A 61 24.71 -1.20 -11.21
CA ASN A 61 25.77 -1.98 -11.84
C ASN A 61 26.89 -2.41 -10.88
N PHE A 62 26.50 -2.80 -9.66
CA PHE A 62 27.40 -3.21 -8.57
C PHE A 62 28.45 -2.16 -8.19
N ARG A 63 28.15 -0.87 -8.40
CA ARG A 63 29.04 0.20 -7.94
C ARG A 63 29.11 0.17 -6.41
N PRO A 64 30.32 0.16 -5.81
CA PRO A 64 30.47 0.27 -4.36
C PRO A 64 29.98 1.61 -3.84
N ASP A 65 29.13 1.54 -2.80
CA ASP A 65 28.70 2.70 -2.04
C ASP A 65 29.71 3.03 -0.93
N THR A 66 29.72 4.30 -0.51
CA THR A 66 30.62 4.84 0.51
C THR A 66 29.84 5.67 1.51
N GLY A 67 30.32 5.74 2.75
CA GLY A 67 29.67 6.54 3.79
C GLY A 67 29.73 5.89 5.14
N VAL A 68 28.93 6.41 6.07
CA VAL A 68 28.93 5.96 7.46
C VAL A 68 27.85 4.93 7.67
N ILE A 69 28.22 3.78 8.25
CA ILE A 69 27.25 2.76 8.67
C ILE A 69 26.48 3.29 9.88
N THR A 70 25.21 3.65 9.71
CA THR A 70 24.36 4.17 10.79
C THR A 70 23.72 3.07 11.63
N THR A 71 23.65 1.85 11.12
CA THR A 71 23.21 0.67 11.87
C THR A 71 23.87 -0.56 11.29
N TYR A 72 24.45 -1.39 12.15
CA TYR A 72 24.93 -2.72 11.82
C TYR A 72 24.37 -3.75 12.80
N ARG A 73 23.58 -4.69 12.31
CA ARG A 73 23.20 -5.91 13.05
C ARG A 73 23.48 -7.11 12.16
N SER A 74 24.26 -8.04 12.69
CA SER A 74 24.63 -9.28 12.03
C SER A 74 23.81 -10.45 12.58
N PRO A 75 23.58 -11.50 11.76
CA PRO A 75 22.91 -12.72 12.21
C PRO A 75 23.78 -13.51 13.19
N GLY A 76 23.16 -14.46 13.88
CA GLY A 76 23.87 -15.47 14.69
C GLY A 76 23.25 -16.86 14.54
N GLY A 77 23.55 -17.76 15.48
CA GLY A 77 22.93 -19.08 15.58
C GLY A 77 23.81 -20.25 15.13
N GLY A 78 23.34 -21.48 15.38
CA GLY A 78 24.10 -22.70 15.12
C GLY A 78 24.41 -22.95 13.64
N GLY A 79 25.70 -23.01 13.29
CA GLY A 79 26.18 -23.20 11.93
C GLY A 79 26.20 -21.93 11.09
N VAL A 80 26.28 -20.77 11.74
CA VAL A 80 26.47 -19.46 11.13
C VAL A 80 27.78 -18.90 11.65
N ARG A 81 28.71 -18.65 10.73
CA ARG A 81 30.02 -18.05 10.99
C ARG A 81 30.10 -16.71 10.29
N LEU A 82 30.63 -15.72 11.00
CA LEU A 82 30.85 -14.38 10.48
C LEU A 82 32.32 -14.01 10.61
N ASP A 83 32.91 -13.59 9.51
CA ASP A 83 34.25 -13.03 9.45
C ASP A 83 34.10 -11.60 8.90
N GLY A 84 33.97 -10.64 9.82
CA GLY A 84 33.79 -9.22 9.49
C GLY A 84 35.11 -8.47 9.33
N GLY A 85 35.10 -7.41 8.50
CA GLY A 85 36.12 -6.36 8.55
C GLY A 85 35.81 -5.33 9.65
N THR A 86 36.23 -4.08 9.43
CA THR A 86 35.91 -2.92 10.29
C THR A 86 34.44 -2.49 10.08
N THR A 87 33.50 -3.32 10.54
CA THR A 87 32.06 -3.15 10.31
C THR A 87 31.30 -3.04 11.62
N TYR A 88 31.10 -1.81 12.05
CA TYR A 88 30.34 -1.47 13.25
C TYR A 88 29.57 -0.17 13.04
N THR A 89 28.57 0.09 13.87
CA THR A 89 27.81 1.34 13.84
C THR A 89 28.75 2.54 14.06
N GLY A 90 28.79 3.45 13.09
CA GLY A 90 29.69 4.61 13.06
C GLY A 90 30.96 4.42 12.24
N ALA A 91 31.21 3.22 11.69
CA ALA A 91 32.34 2.99 10.79
C ALA A 91 32.13 3.71 9.44
N GLU A 92 33.19 4.34 8.94
CA GLU A 92 33.20 5.00 7.63
C GLU A 92 33.80 4.06 6.57
N ILE A 93 33.04 3.82 5.50
CA ILE A 93 33.46 3.03 4.35
C ILE A 93 34.02 3.97 3.28
N SER A 94 35.33 3.85 3.04
CA SER A 94 36.04 4.62 2.02
C SER A 94 36.01 3.93 0.65
N ALA A 95 36.19 4.71 -0.42
CA ALA A 95 36.33 4.19 -1.80
C ALA A 95 37.71 3.56 -2.10
N HIS A 96 38.65 3.58 -1.15
CA HIS A 96 40.05 3.23 -1.43
C HIS A 96 40.36 1.73 -1.36
N PHE A 97 39.46 0.94 -0.76
CA PHE A 97 39.64 -0.50 -0.55
C PHE A 97 38.47 -1.28 -1.13
N ASP A 98 38.56 -2.61 -1.04
CA ASP A 98 37.43 -3.48 -1.35
C ASP A 98 36.20 -3.13 -0.50
N SER A 99 35.03 -3.28 -1.09
CA SER A 99 33.71 -2.97 -0.54
C SER A 99 33.18 -4.04 0.44
N MET A 100 33.98 -5.07 0.72
CA MET A 100 33.60 -6.18 1.59
C MET A 100 33.37 -5.72 3.03
N LEU A 101 32.14 -5.91 3.50
CA LEU A 101 31.71 -5.65 4.87
C LEU A 101 31.95 -6.88 5.75
N SER A 102 31.36 -8.01 5.38
CA SER A 102 31.42 -9.24 6.16
C SER A 102 31.30 -10.47 5.27
N LYS A 103 31.98 -11.55 5.65
CA LYS A 103 31.80 -12.87 5.05
C LYS A 103 30.87 -13.66 5.95
N LEU A 104 29.73 -14.07 5.39
CA LEU A 104 28.77 -14.95 6.02
C LEU A 104 29.01 -16.37 5.51
N THR A 105 29.48 -17.27 6.38
CA THR A 105 29.59 -18.70 6.07
C THR A 105 28.51 -19.46 6.80
N CYS A 106 27.73 -20.27 6.09
CA CYS A 106 26.68 -21.09 6.66
C CYS A 106 26.95 -22.56 6.39
N ARG A 107 26.83 -23.41 7.41
CA ARG A 107 26.99 -24.87 7.30
C ARG A 107 25.76 -25.66 7.71
N GLY A 108 25.56 -26.79 7.04
CA GLY A 108 24.46 -27.71 7.25
C GLY A 108 24.87 -29.16 7.03
N ARG A 109 24.06 -30.10 7.52
CA ARG A 109 24.26 -31.54 7.25
C ARG A 109 24.08 -31.88 5.77
N THR A 110 23.34 -31.05 5.05
CA THR A 110 23.12 -31.09 3.60
C THR A 110 23.34 -29.70 3.03
N PHE A 111 23.55 -29.62 1.71
CA PHE A 111 23.63 -28.33 0.99
C PHE A 111 22.34 -27.53 1.17
N GLU A 112 21.18 -28.17 1.04
CA GLU A 112 19.87 -27.54 1.28
C GLU A 112 19.79 -26.89 2.68
N ALA A 113 20.22 -27.59 3.72
CA ALA A 113 20.23 -27.05 5.08
C ALA A 113 21.19 -25.85 5.24
N ALA A 114 22.32 -25.85 4.51
CA ALA A 114 23.23 -24.71 4.47
C ALA A 114 22.59 -23.51 3.75
N VAL A 115 21.91 -23.74 2.62
CA VAL A 115 21.17 -22.71 1.87
C VAL A 115 20.05 -22.11 2.71
N GLN A 116 19.23 -22.93 3.38
CA GLN A 116 18.16 -22.44 4.26
C GLN A 116 18.69 -21.53 5.39
N LYS A 117 19.81 -21.92 6.01
CA LYS A 117 20.48 -21.08 7.03
C LYS A 117 21.01 -19.78 6.44
N ALA A 118 21.61 -19.84 5.24
CA ALA A 118 22.10 -18.67 4.54
C ALA A 118 20.95 -17.70 4.19
N ARG A 119 19.82 -18.20 3.67
CA ARG A 119 18.61 -17.40 3.38
C ARG A 119 18.17 -16.61 4.61
N ARG A 120 18.04 -17.30 5.75
CA ARG A 120 17.68 -16.67 7.02
C ARG A 120 18.76 -15.68 7.49
N ALA A 121 20.03 -16.06 7.44
CA ALA A 121 21.14 -15.23 7.93
C ALA A 121 21.28 -13.93 7.11
N VAL A 122 21.21 -14.03 5.78
CA VAL A 122 21.21 -12.87 4.88
C VAL A 122 20.01 -11.97 5.16
N ALA A 123 18.81 -12.54 5.36
CA ALA A 123 17.60 -11.78 5.67
C ALA A 123 17.59 -11.12 7.06
N GLU A 124 18.40 -11.60 8.00
CA GLU A 124 18.53 -11.03 9.35
C GLU A 124 19.49 -9.84 9.42
N PHE A 125 20.41 -9.69 8.46
CA PHE A 125 21.28 -8.52 8.42
C PHE A 125 20.47 -7.22 8.39
N ARG A 126 20.88 -6.25 9.22
CA ARG A 126 20.39 -4.87 9.14
C ARG A 126 21.60 -3.97 9.02
N ILE A 127 21.83 -3.50 7.80
CA ILE A 127 22.89 -2.55 7.46
C ILE A 127 22.19 -1.29 6.93
N ARG A 128 22.49 -0.15 7.53
CA ARG A 128 21.94 1.17 7.18
C ARG A 128 23.07 2.18 7.02
N GLY A 129 22.82 3.23 6.24
CA GLY A 129 23.77 4.30 5.95
C GLY A 129 24.60 4.07 4.67
N VAL A 130 24.68 2.83 4.20
CA VAL A 130 25.24 2.45 2.90
C VAL A 130 24.35 1.40 2.24
N THR A 131 24.40 1.34 0.92
CA THR A 131 23.78 0.29 0.10
C THR A 131 24.54 -1.02 0.25
N THR A 132 23.89 -2.16 -0.02
CA THR A 132 24.52 -3.48 0.06
C THR A 132 24.01 -4.43 -1.03
N ASN A 133 24.80 -5.46 -1.32
CA ASN A 133 24.43 -6.52 -2.25
C ASN A 133 23.45 -7.56 -1.67
N ILE A 134 22.88 -7.33 -0.48
CA ILE A 134 22.02 -8.29 0.24
C ILE A 134 20.80 -8.71 -0.61
N ALA A 135 20.14 -7.78 -1.28
CA ALA A 135 18.95 -8.10 -2.11
C ALA A 135 19.29 -9.07 -3.25
N PHE A 136 20.46 -8.89 -3.87
CA PHE A 136 20.97 -9.79 -4.90
C PHE A 136 21.28 -11.18 -4.31
N LEU A 137 21.95 -11.25 -3.16
CA LEU A 137 22.23 -12.52 -2.49
C LEU A 137 20.94 -13.27 -2.09
N GLN A 138 19.91 -12.55 -1.65
CA GLN A 138 18.60 -13.14 -1.37
C GLN A 138 17.99 -13.76 -2.62
N ALA A 139 18.02 -13.05 -3.75
CA ALA A 139 17.51 -13.58 -5.01
C ALA A 139 18.28 -14.83 -5.46
N VAL A 140 19.62 -14.83 -5.36
CA VAL A 140 20.45 -16.01 -5.68
C VAL A 140 20.08 -17.20 -4.79
N LEU A 141 19.94 -17.00 -3.49
CA LEU A 141 19.64 -18.07 -2.53
C LEU A 141 18.19 -18.58 -2.64
N ASP A 142 17.28 -17.75 -3.16
CA ASP A 142 15.87 -18.10 -3.41
C ASP A 142 15.69 -18.82 -4.75
N ASP A 143 16.68 -18.79 -5.64
CA ASP A 143 16.59 -19.38 -6.98
C ASP A 143 16.60 -20.92 -6.95
N PRO A 144 15.65 -21.59 -7.64
CA PRO A 144 15.55 -23.05 -7.66
C PRO A 144 16.77 -23.78 -8.24
N ASP A 145 17.47 -23.19 -9.20
CA ASP A 145 18.67 -23.79 -9.80
C ASP A 145 19.85 -23.70 -8.84
N PHE A 146 20.00 -22.58 -8.13
CA PHE A 146 21.00 -22.47 -7.06
C PHE A 146 20.73 -23.48 -5.93
N ALA A 147 19.49 -23.55 -5.45
CA ALA A 147 19.10 -24.47 -4.36
C ALA A 147 19.33 -25.95 -4.72
N ALA A 148 19.19 -26.30 -6.00
CA ALA A 148 19.47 -27.64 -6.51
C ALA A 148 20.94 -27.90 -6.86
N GLY A 149 21.83 -26.91 -6.70
CA GLY A 149 23.24 -27.01 -7.05
C GLY A 149 23.51 -27.00 -8.56
N ARG A 150 22.54 -26.59 -9.39
CA ARG A 150 22.68 -26.46 -10.85
C ARG A 150 23.34 -25.14 -11.22
N VAL A 151 24.55 -24.93 -10.72
CA VAL A 151 25.29 -23.67 -10.90
C VAL A 151 26.44 -23.86 -11.87
N THR A 152 26.60 -22.90 -12.80
CA THR A 152 27.73 -22.80 -13.72
C THR A 152 28.34 -21.40 -13.62
N THR A 153 29.48 -21.18 -14.28
CA THR A 153 30.11 -19.85 -14.30
C THR A 153 29.27 -18.78 -15.00
N SER A 154 28.31 -19.17 -15.84
CA SER A 154 27.37 -18.28 -16.52
C SER A 154 26.01 -18.16 -15.81
N PHE A 155 25.87 -18.71 -14.59
CA PHE A 155 24.59 -18.74 -13.86
C PHE A 155 23.96 -17.35 -13.73
N ILE A 156 24.72 -16.35 -13.27
CA ILE A 156 24.19 -14.98 -13.09
C ILE A 156 23.79 -14.35 -14.43
N GLU A 157 24.62 -14.51 -15.47
CA GLU A 157 24.34 -13.97 -16.81
C GLU A 157 23.08 -14.55 -17.44
N THR A 158 22.78 -15.83 -17.14
CA THR A 158 21.60 -16.54 -17.63
C THR A 158 20.35 -16.29 -16.79
N HIS A 159 20.46 -15.59 -15.66
CA HIS A 159 19.36 -15.29 -14.72
C HIS A 159 19.24 -13.76 -14.46
N PRO A 160 18.91 -12.94 -15.47
CA PRO A 160 18.88 -11.48 -15.34
C PRO A 160 17.88 -10.98 -14.29
N GLN A 161 16.85 -11.77 -13.96
CA GLN A 161 15.89 -11.47 -12.89
C GLN A 161 16.54 -11.32 -11.51
N LEU A 162 17.71 -11.94 -11.27
CA LEU A 162 18.43 -11.83 -9.99
C LEU A 162 18.89 -10.39 -9.70
N LEU A 163 19.07 -9.59 -10.75
CA LEU A 163 19.48 -8.18 -10.66
C LEU A 163 18.31 -7.23 -10.39
N GLN A 164 17.07 -7.71 -10.52
CA GLN A 164 15.84 -6.92 -10.29
C GLN A 164 15.25 -7.15 -8.89
N ALA A 165 16.03 -7.75 -7.98
CA ALA A 165 15.59 -8.07 -6.64
C ALA A 165 15.12 -6.81 -5.89
N ARG A 166 13.89 -6.85 -5.37
CA ARG A 166 13.30 -5.72 -4.65
C ARG A 166 14.06 -5.50 -3.34
N SER A 167 14.49 -4.26 -3.12
CA SER A 167 15.03 -3.84 -1.83
C SER A 167 13.92 -3.71 -0.79
N SER A 168 14.31 -3.74 0.49
CA SER A 168 13.37 -3.51 1.60
C SER A 168 12.69 -2.14 1.47
N ALA A 169 11.37 -2.08 1.65
CA ALA A 169 10.59 -0.83 1.60
C ALA A 169 10.96 0.18 2.71
N ASP A 170 11.75 -0.25 3.70
CA ASP A 170 12.28 0.54 4.82
C ASP A 170 11.22 1.35 5.59
N ARG A 171 10.07 0.72 5.83
CA ARG A 171 8.90 1.37 6.45
C ARG A 171 9.22 2.01 7.81
N GLY A 172 10.03 1.34 8.63
CA GLY A 172 10.41 1.84 9.95
C GLY A 172 11.20 3.14 9.90
N THR A 173 12.24 3.21 9.07
CA THR A 173 13.02 4.45 8.90
C THR A 173 12.16 5.57 8.34
N LYS A 174 11.35 5.31 7.30
CA LYS A 174 10.46 6.32 6.71
C LYS A 174 9.48 6.90 7.74
N LEU A 175 8.89 6.05 8.58
CA LEU A 175 8.01 6.49 9.67
C LEU A 175 8.77 7.34 10.70
N MET A 176 9.95 6.90 11.13
CA MET A 176 10.76 7.67 12.09
C MET A 176 11.21 9.02 11.52
N THR A 177 11.58 9.07 10.24
CA THR A 177 11.92 10.32 9.54
C THR A 177 10.72 11.25 9.48
N TYR A 178 9.54 10.75 9.14
CA TYR A 178 8.30 11.54 9.14
C TYR A 178 7.97 12.07 10.53
N LEU A 179 8.04 11.23 11.57
CA LEU A 179 7.79 11.65 12.95
C LEU A 179 8.80 12.70 13.43
N ALA A 180 10.08 12.52 13.12
CA ALA A 180 11.12 13.49 13.45
C ALA A 180 10.88 14.84 12.75
N ASP A 181 10.56 14.82 11.46
CA ASP A 181 10.25 16.02 10.67
C ASP A 181 9.06 16.79 11.25
N VAL A 182 7.92 16.11 11.46
CA VAL A 182 6.71 16.75 12.00
C VAL A 182 6.92 17.25 13.43
N THR A 183 7.66 16.52 14.27
CA THR A 183 7.92 16.90 15.67
C THR A 183 8.81 18.13 15.77
N VAL A 184 9.87 18.19 14.96
CA VAL A 184 10.87 19.28 15.00
C VAL A 184 10.39 20.51 14.24
N ASN A 185 9.90 20.32 13.02
CA ASN A 185 9.57 21.43 12.12
C ASN A 185 8.14 21.96 12.31
N GLN A 186 7.25 21.19 12.95
CA GLN A 186 5.86 21.55 13.24
C GLN A 186 5.20 22.32 12.08
N PRO A 187 5.13 21.73 10.86
CA PRO A 187 4.71 22.45 9.66
C PRO A 187 3.27 22.99 9.72
N HIS A 188 2.49 22.53 10.70
CA HIS A 188 1.10 22.93 10.94
C HIS A 188 0.89 23.60 12.31
N GLY A 189 1.98 23.96 13.00
CA GLY A 189 1.95 24.50 14.37
C GLY A 189 1.66 23.45 15.44
N GLU A 190 1.41 23.92 16.65
CA GLU A 190 1.06 23.07 17.78
C GLU A 190 -0.34 22.46 17.61
N ALA A 191 -0.50 21.21 18.05
CA ALA A 191 -1.80 20.53 18.03
C ALA A 191 -2.79 21.28 18.96
N PRO A 192 -3.91 21.78 18.43
CA PRO A 192 -4.84 22.58 19.24
C PRO A 192 -5.62 21.73 20.26
N VAL A 193 -5.69 20.42 20.06
CA VAL A 193 -6.42 19.46 20.91
C VAL A 193 -5.70 18.12 20.92
N THR A 194 -5.71 17.42 22.06
CA THR A 194 -5.07 16.11 22.28
C THR A 194 -6.08 14.97 22.51
N LEU A 195 -7.34 15.17 22.12
CA LEU A 195 -8.43 14.23 22.36
C LEU A 195 -8.38 13.09 21.34
N ASP A 196 -8.52 11.86 21.82
CA ASP A 196 -8.70 10.69 20.97
C ASP A 196 -10.17 10.59 20.52
N PRO A 197 -10.48 10.71 19.21
CA PRO A 197 -11.85 10.63 18.72
C PRO A 197 -12.55 9.31 19.08
N THR A 198 -11.79 8.22 19.24
CA THR A 198 -12.36 6.90 19.56
C THR A 198 -12.99 6.83 20.95
N SER A 199 -12.62 7.76 21.85
CA SER A 199 -13.24 7.89 23.17
C SER A 199 -14.72 8.30 23.12
N LYS A 200 -15.20 8.81 21.97
CA LYS A 200 -16.59 9.25 21.76
C LYS A 200 -17.43 8.28 20.93
N LEU A 201 -16.93 7.07 20.67
CA LEU A 201 -17.68 6.07 19.93
C LEU A 201 -18.98 5.70 20.68
N PRO A 202 -20.09 5.43 19.97
CA PRO A 202 -21.35 5.08 20.60
C PRO A 202 -21.21 3.89 21.57
N PRO A 203 -21.59 4.05 22.85
CA PRO A 203 -21.54 2.93 23.79
C PRO A 203 -22.60 1.88 23.42
N GLY A 204 -22.33 0.61 23.73
CA GLY A 204 -23.29 -0.48 23.57
C GLY A 204 -23.40 -1.09 22.18
N VAL A 205 -22.55 -0.67 21.22
CA VAL A 205 -22.44 -1.34 19.92
C VAL A 205 -21.41 -2.46 19.99
N ASP A 206 -21.84 -3.70 19.78
CA ASP A 206 -20.97 -4.87 19.71
C ASP A 206 -20.50 -5.12 18.27
N LEU A 207 -19.20 -4.93 18.01
CA LEU A 207 -18.61 -5.14 16.70
C LEU A 207 -18.44 -6.63 16.34
N ALA A 208 -18.57 -7.55 17.30
CA ALA A 208 -18.56 -8.99 17.04
C ALA A 208 -19.87 -9.46 16.38
N VAL A 209 -20.97 -8.72 16.58
CA VAL A 209 -22.25 -9.00 15.90
C VAL A 209 -22.18 -8.43 14.48
N PRO A 210 -22.58 -9.18 13.44
CA PRO A 210 -22.67 -8.66 12.07
C PRO A 210 -23.60 -7.45 11.98
N ALA A 211 -23.29 -6.51 11.08
CA ALA A 211 -24.22 -5.41 10.81
C ALA A 211 -25.54 -5.96 10.23
N PRO A 212 -26.71 -5.47 10.68
CA PRO A 212 -27.99 -5.88 10.12
C PRO A 212 -28.07 -5.56 8.63
N ASP A 213 -28.82 -6.35 7.86
CA ASP A 213 -29.05 -6.06 6.44
C ASP A 213 -29.66 -4.66 6.27
N GLY A 214 -29.12 -3.93 5.30
CA GLY A 214 -29.50 -2.54 5.04
C GLY A 214 -29.79 -2.29 3.56
N THR A 215 -29.67 -1.03 3.15
CA THR A 215 -29.99 -0.58 1.79
C THR A 215 -29.13 -1.22 0.71
N ARG A 216 -27.91 -1.67 1.03
CA ARG A 216 -27.08 -2.39 0.06
C ARG A 216 -27.64 -3.76 -0.27
N GLN A 217 -28.02 -4.56 0.73
CA GLN A 217 -28.62 -5.87 0.50
C GLN A 217 -29.90 -5.72 -0.31
N LEU A 218 -30.69 -4.69 0.00
CA LEU A 218 -31.90 -4.38 -0.73
C LEU A 218 -31.63 -4.00 -2.21
N LEU A 219 -30.60 -3.20 -2.49
CA LEU A 219 -30.19 -2.88 -3.86
C LEU A 219 -29.72 -4.13 -4.61
N LEU A 220 -28.92 -4.98 -3.98
CA LEU A 220 -28.42 -6.22 -4.58
C LEU A 220 -29.54 -7.21 -4.89
N GLU A 221 -30.57 -7.28 -4.06
CA GLU A 221 -31.74 -8.14 -4.27
C GLU A 221 -32.64 -7.63 -5.40
N LEU A 222 -32.94 -6.33 -5.41
CA LEU A 222 -33.94 -5.75 -6.30
C LEU A 222 -33.37 -5.30 -7.65
N GLY A 223 -32.09 -4.94 -7.70
CA GLY A 223 -31.51 -4.15 -8.77
C GLY A 223 -31.94 -2.67 -8.73
N PRO A 224 -31.24 -1.79 -9.47
CA PRO A 224 -31.36 -0.33 -9.32
C PRO A 224 -32.74 0.22 -9.68
N GLU A 225 -33.42 -0.37 -10.67
CA GLU A 225 -34.76 0.08 -11.11
C GLU A 225 -35.84 -0.16 -10.05
N ALA A 226 -35.92 -1.38 -9.51
CA ALA A 226 -36.90 -1.70 -8.48
C ALA A 226 -36.54 -1.06 -7.13
N PHE A 227 -35.24 -0.85 -6.86
CA PHE A 227 -34.76 -0.11 -5.71
C PHE A 227 -35.23 1.36 -5.73
N ALA A 228 -35.05 2.06 -6.87
CA ALA A 228 -35.53 3.43 -7.04
C ALA A 228 -37.07 3.53 -7.01
N ARG A 229 -37.78 2.56 -7.60
CA ARG A 229 -39.25 2.50 -7.49
C ARG A 229 -39.69 2.37 -6.03
N ARG A 230 -39.04 1.52 -5.24
CA ARG A 230 -39.33 1.36 -3.81
C ARG A 230 -39.04 2.63 -3.01
N LEU A 231 -37.97 3.36 -3.33
CA LEU A 231 -37.68 4.68 -2.74
C LEU A 231 -38.85 5.67 -2.97
N ARG A 232 -39.51 5.60 -4.12
CA ARG A 232 -40.68 6.45 -4.45
C ARG A 232 -41.97 5.98 -3.76
N GLU A 233 -42.12 4.68 -3.52
CA GLU A 233 -43.34 4.09 -2.96
C GLU A 233 -43.38 4.08 -1.42
N GLN A 234 -42.27 4.34 -0.74
CA GLN A 234 -42.25 4.39 0.72
C GLN A 234 -42.88 5.66 1.28
N ASP A 235 -43.42 5.56 2.50
CA ASP A 235 -44.00 6.70 3.22
C ASP A 235 -42.97 7.47 4.08
N ARG A 236 -41.79 6.88 4.32
CA ARG A 236 -40.75 7.46 5.18
C ARG A 236 -39.75 8.26 4.34
N VAL A 237 -39.29 9.38 4.90
CA VAL A 237 -38.18 10.15 4.30
C VAL A 237 -36.89 9.36 4.46
N ALA A 238 -36.30 8.99 3.33
CA ALA A 238 -34.95 8.44 3.25
C ALA A 238 -33.90 9.49 3.62
N VAL A 239 -32.85 9.07 4.35
CA VAL A 239 -31.78 9.96 4.82
C VAL A 239 -30.44 9.46 4.34
N THR A 240 -29.67 10.34 3.70
CA THR A 240 -28.24 10.14 3.44
C THR A 240 -27.41 10.87 4.48
N ASP A 241 -26.47 10.17 5.11
CA ASP A 241 -25.47 10.82 5.96
C ASP A 241 -24.30 11.34 5.11
N THR A 242 -23.96 12.62 5.25
CA THR A 242 -22.86 13.29 4.53
C THR A 242 -21.64 13.54 5.40
N THR A 243 -21.62 13.02 6.63
CA THR A 243 -20.52 13.19 7.60
C THR A 243 -19.17 12.75 7.03
N PHE A 244 -19.16 11.70 6.20
CA PHE A 244 -17.95 11.11 5.63
C PHE A 244 -17.43 11.86 4.39
N ARG A 245 -18.19 12.84 3.87
CA ARG A 245 -17.85 13.57 2.63
C ARG A 245 -18.16 15.07 2.73
N ASP A 246 -19.40 15.50 2.47
CA ASP A 246 -19.72 16.93 2.30
C ASP A 246 -19.56 17.76 3.59
N ALA A 247 -19.87 17.17 4.74
CA ALA A 247 -19.82 17.87 6.02
C ALA A 247 -18.42 18.41 6.32
N HIS A 248 -17.41 17.53 6.26
CA HIS A 248 -16.02 17.95 6.51
C HIS A 248 -15.37 18.63 5.31
N GLN A 249 -15.87 18.41 4.09
CA GLN A 249 -15.49 19.23 2.94
C GLN A 249 -15.85 20.71 3.17
N SER A 250 -17.01 20.97 3.78
CA SER A 250 -17.51 22.31 4.09
C SER A 250 -16.83 22.93 5.32
N LEU A 251 -16.69 22.17 6.40
CA LEU A 251 -16.26 22.69 7.71
C LEU A 251 -14.76 22.57 7.97
N LEU A 252 -14.12 21.53 7.43
CA LEU A 252 -12.76 21.12 7.78
C LEU A 252 -11.85 21.02 6.54
N ALA A 253 -12.20 21.74 5.48
CA ALA A 253 -11.46 21.75 4.22
C ALA A 253 -11.12 20.33 3.70
N THR A 254 -12.01 19.38 3.89
CA THR A 254 -11.86 17.98 3.45
C THR A 254 -10.71 17.22 4.15
N ARG A 255 -10.26 17.65 5.34
CA ARG A 255 -9.05 17.11 6.00
C ARG A 255 -9.29 15.94 6.94
N VAL A 256 -10.52 15.41 7.03
CA VAL A 256 -10.78 14.22 7.84
C VAL A 256 -10.14 12.99 7.18
N ARG A 257 -9.35 12.25 7.97
CA ARG A 257 -8.47 11.18 7.49
C ARG A 257 -9.16 9.83 7.48
N SER A 258 -8.62 8.90 6.69
CA SER A 258 -9.16 7.54 6.58
C SER A 258 -9.23 6.85 7.95
N THR A 259 -8.20 7.04 8.79
CA THR A 259 -8.15 6.45 10.14
C THR A 259 -9.36 6.80 10.99
N ASP A 260 -9.76 8.08 11.00
CA ASP A 260 -10.87 8.56 11.83
C ASP A 260 -12.22 8.09 11.30
N LEU A 261 -12.40 8.12 9.97
CA LEU A 261 -13.61 7.62 9.30
C LEU A 261 -13.78 6.11 9.54
N LEU A 262 -12.70 5.35 9.42
CA LEU A 262 -12.70 3.90 9.60
C LEU A 262 -12.94 3.48 11.05
N ALA A 263 -12.53 4.29 12.02
CA ALA A 263 -12.79 4.01 13.43
C ALA A 263 -14.29 4.00 13.77
N VAL A 264 -15.07 4.89 13.17
CA VAL A 264 -16.52 5.03 13.45
C VAL A 264 -17.41 4.29 12.45
N ALA A 265 -16.94 4.01 11.23
CA ALA A 265 -17.71 3.32 10.19
C ALA A 265 -18.43 2.04 10.65
N PRO A 266 -17.78 1.07 11.33
CA PRO A 266 -18.45 -0.14 11.82
C PRO A 266 -19.60 0.12 12.82
N TYR A 267 -19.55 1.25 13.53
CA TYR A 267 -20.59 1.66 14.45
C TYR A 267 -21.79 2.20 13.69
N VAL A 268 -21.58 3.11 12.73
CA VAL A 268 -22.64 3.66 11.85
C VAL A 268 -23.38 2.54 11.13
N ALA A 269 -22.65 1.56 10.60
CA ALA A 269 -23.21 0.38 9.95
C ALA A 269 -24.24 -0.37 10.83
N ARG A 270 -24.02 -0.42 12.15
CA ARG A 270 -24.86 -1.16 13.10
C ARG A 270 -25.94 -0.29 13.74
N SER A 271 -25.65 0.97 14.01
CA SER A 271 -26.56 1.86 14.72
C SER A 271 -27.56 2.58 13.82
N THR A 272 -27.31 2.61 12.51
CA THR A 272 -28.14 3.31 11.54
C THR A 272 -28.39 2.49 10.25
N PRO A 273 -28.83 1.22 10.34
CA PRO A 273 -29.04 0.36 9.17
C PRO A 273 -30.14 0.87 8.22
N GLU A 274 -30.98 1.81 8.66
CA GLU A 274 -32.08 2.40 7.88
C GLU A 274 -31.65 3.56 6.97
N LEU A 275 -30.38 4.00 7.01
CA LEU A 275 -29.90 5.06 6.12
C LEU A 275 -30.06 4.65 4.65
N TRP A 276 -30.50 5.60 3.82
CA TRP A 276 -30.55 5.43 2.37
C TRP A 276 -29.15 5.15 1.83
N SER A 277 -28.20 5.99 2.21
CA SER A 277 -26.81 5.86 1.84
C SER A 277 -25.89 6.58 2.81
N LEU A 278 -24.63 6.20 2.80
CA LEU A 278 -23.53 6.93 3.41
C LEU A 278 -22.73 7.61 2.30
N GLU A 279 -22.79 8.93 2.23
CA GLU A 279 -21.99 9.69 1.26
C GLU A 279 -20.55 9.82 1.80
N CYS A 280 -19.63 9.10 1.16
CA CYS A 280 -18.27 8.92 1.68
C CYS A 280 -17.17 9.12 0.64
N TRP A 281 -17.52 9.51 -0.59
CA TRP A 281 -16.54 9.60 -1.67
C TRP A 281 -16.88 10.63 -2.74
N GLY A 282 -15.93 10.89 -3.65
CA GLY A 282 -16.08 11.91 -4.68
C GLY A 282 -15.98 13.34 -4.14
N GLY A 283 -16.42 14.32 -4.93
CA GLY A 283 -16.16 15.73 -4.64
C GLY A 283 -14.65 16.01 -4.49
N ALA A 284 -14.26 16.78 -3.47
CA ALA A 284 -12.86 17.13 -3.24
C ALA A 284 -12.05 16.01 -2.56
N THR A 285 -12.70 14.96 -2.03
CA THR A 285 -12.02 13.94 -1.21
C THR A 285 -10.94 13.18 -1.97
N TYR A 286 -11.14 12.93 -3.27
CA TYR A 286 -10.19 12.19 -4.10
C TYR A 286 -8.85 12.92 -4.25
N ASP A 287 -8.85 14.18 -4.68
CA ASP A 287 -7.63 14.99 -4.79
C ASP A 287 -7.01 15.30 -3.43
N VAL A 288 -7.83 15.62 -2.42
CA VAL A 288 -7.32 16.00 -1.09
C VAL A 288 -6.64 14.83 -0.39
N ALA A 289 -7.16 13.61 -0.52
CA ALA A 289 -6.53 12.41 0.03
C ALA A 289 -5.10 12.25 -0.51
N LEU A 290 -4.93 12.31 -1.83
CA LEU A 290 -3.63 12.17 -2.49
C LEU A 290 -2.70 13.35 -2.20
N ARG A 291 -3.21 14.58 -2.32
CA ARG A 291 -2.41 15.80 -2.33
C ARG A 291 -2.00 16.27 -0.93
N PHE A 292 -2.90 16.14 0.05
CA PHE A 292 -2.72 16.75 1.37
C PHE A 292 -2.69 15.74 2.51
N LEU A 293 -3.34 14.59 2.37
CA LEU A 293 -3.35 13.57 3.42
C LEU A 293 -2.29 12.47 3.19
N ALA A 294 -1.72 12.40 1.98
CA ALA A 294 -0.82 11.34 1.54
C ALA A 294 -1.44 9.94 1.72
N GLU A 295 -2.74 9.83 1.43
CA GLU A 295 -3.56 8.62 1.53
C GLU A 295 -4.15 8.29 0.17
N ASP A 296 -4.32 7.00 -0.12
CA ASP A 296 -4.99 6.54 -1.34
C ASP A 296 -6.52 6.55 -1.15
N PRO A 297 -7.28 7.32 -1.95
CA PRO A 297 -8.74 7.34 -1.85
C PRO A 297 -9.38 5.99 -2.20
N TRP A 298 -8.74 5.15 -3.02
CA TRP A 298 -9.22 3.81 -3.36
C TRP A 298 -9.09 2.85 -2.18
N GLU A 299 -7.95 2.88 -1.47
CA GLU A 299 -7.79 2.12 -0.23
C GLU A 299 -8.82 2.54 0.82
N ARG A 300 -9.10 3.85 0.92
CA ARG A 300 -10.17 4.38 1.78
C ARG A 300 -11.53 3.79 1.40
N LEU A 301 -11.90 3.81 0.12
CA LEU A 301 -13.18 3.27 -0.34
C LEU A 301 -13.30 1.77 -0.05
N ALA A 302 -12.28 0.99 -0.39
CA ALA A 302 -12.26 -0.46 -0.14
C ALA A 302 -12.37 -0.79 1.35
N ALA A 303 -11.67 -0.06 2.21
CA ALA A 303 -11.73 -0.26 3.66
C ALA A 303 -13.09 0.17 4.24
N LEU A 304 -13.67 1.29 3.78
CA LEU A 304 -15.01 1.71 4.17
C LEU A 304 -16.07 0.70 3.72
N ARG A 305 -15.91 0.12 2.53
CA ARG A 305 -16.81 -0.92 2.03
C ARG A 305 -16.84 -2.14 2.92
N GLN A 306 -15.68 -2.57 3.42
CA GLN A 306 -15.56 -3.67 4.37
C GLN A 306 -16.15 -3.31 5.73
N ALA A 307 -15.89 -2.10 6.22
CA ALA A 307 -16.34 -1.61 7.53
C ALA A 307 -17.86 -1.37 7.59
N VAL A 308 -18.46 -0.96 6.47
CA VAL A 308 -19.89 -0.70 6.30
C VAL A 308 -20.42 -1.65 5.24
N PRO A 309 -20.71 -2.93 5.53
CA PRO A 309 -21.08 -3.90 4.49
C PRO A 309 -22.55 -3.79 4.04
N ASN A 310 -23.39 -3.09 4.80
CA ASN A 310 -24.85 -3.15 4.72
C ASN A 310 -25.54 -1.90 4.16
N LEU A 311 -24.91 -0.72 4.21
CA LEU A 311 -25.46 0.52 3.67
C LEU A 311 -24.99 0.79 2.26
N CYS A 312 -25.82 1.41 1.41
CA CYS A 312 -25.34 1.92 0.13
C CYS A 312 -24.26 2.98 0.34
N LEU A 313 -23.12 2.87 -0.34
CA LEU A 313 -22.10 3.92 -0.36
C LEU A 313 -22.36 4.85 -1.54
N GLN A 314 -22.35 6.15 -1.26
CA GLN A 314 -22.63 7.18 -2.24
C GLN A 314 -21.43 8.08 -2.51
N MET A 315 -21.29 8.50 -3.77
CA MET A 315 -20.33 9.51 -4.18
C MET A 315 -20.96 10.69 -4.91
N LEU A 316 -20.26 11.83 -4.90
CA LEU A 316 -20.52 12.96 -5.80
C LEU A 316 -19.59 12.88 -7.02
N LEU A 317 -20.16 12.81 -8.22
CA LEU A 317 -19.46 12.68 -9.50
C LEU A 317 -19.80 13.88 -10.41
N ARG A 318 -18.78 14.55 -10.96
CA ARG A 318 -18.98 15.66 -11.90
C ARG A 318 -18.95 15.13 -13.33
N GLY A 319 -20.11 15.04 -13.98
CA GLY A 319 -20.34 14.49 -15.34
C GLY A 319 -19.09 14.06 -16.13
N ARG A 320 -18.70 14.85 -17.14
CA ARG A 320 -17.56 14.56 -18.02
C ARG A 320 -16.17 14.64 -17.37
N ASN A 321 -16.07 15.22 -16.18
CA ASN A 321 -14.81 15.42 -15.49
C ASN A 321 -14.52 14.33 -14.44
N THR A 322 -15.47 13.45 -14.15
CA THR A 322 -15.41 12.48 -13.04
C THR A 322 -15.08 13.18 -11.70
N VAL A 323 -13.87 13.00 -11.19
CA VAL A 323 -13.30 13.64 -9.99
C VAL A 323 -12.13 14.59 -10.32
N GLY A 324 -11.84 14.80 -11.60
CA GLY A 324 -10.76 15.65 -12.08
C GLY A 324 -11.20 17.08 -12.45
N TYR A 325 -10.23 17.86 -12.95
CA TYR A 325 -10.41 19.29 -13.26
C TYR A 325 -10.56 19.59 -14.76
N THR A 326 -10.44 18.58 -15.63
CA THR A 326 -10.59 18.71 -17.08
C THR A 326 -11.56 17.67 -17.62
N PRO A 327 -12.21 17.91 -18.77
CA PRO A 327 -13.00 16.87 -19.45
C PRO A 327 -12.12 15.70 -19.87
N TYR A 328 -12.61 14.47 -19.68
CA TYR A 328 -11.93 13.26 -20.12
C TYR A 328 -12.67 12.59 -21.28
N PRO A 329 -11.98 11.73 -22.06
CA PRO A 329 -12.63 10.79 -22.97
C PRO A 329 -13.62 9.89 -22.23
N THR A 330 -14.67 9.46 -22.91
CA THR A 330 -15.75 8.63 -22.30
C THR A 330 -15.25 7.31 -21.73
N GLU A 331 -14.18 6.76 -22.31
CA GLU A 331 -13.51 5.54 -21.88
C GLU A 331 -12.93 5.68 -20.47
N VAL A 332 -12.43 6.88 -20.13
CA VAL A 332 -11.94 7.17 -18.77
C VAL A 332 -13.11 7.22 -17.79
N THR A 333 -14.22 7.86 -18.16
CA THR A 333 -15.43 7.88 -17.33
C THR A 333 -15.98 6.48 -17.09
N ARG A 334 -16.07 5.64 -18.13
CA ARG A 334 -16.51 4.25 -18.01
C ARG A 334 -15.59 3.44 -17.10
N ALA A 335 -14.28 3.50 -17.33
CA ALA A 335 -13.31 2.77 -16.50
C ALA A 335 -13.35 3.23 -15.03
N PHE A 336 -13.47 4.54 -14.80
CA PHE A 336 -13.57 5.10 -13.45
C PHE A 336 -14.83 4.63 -12.72
N VAL A 337 -15.99 4.71 -13.38
CA VAL A 337 -17.27 4.27 -12.79
C VAL A 337 -17.27 2.76 -12.53
N GLN A 338 -16.75 1.96 -13.47
CA GLN A 338 -16.65 0.52 -13.31
C GLN A 338 -15.76 0.16 -12.11
N GLU A 339 -14.56 0.74 -12.01
CA GLU A 339 -13.65 0.49 -10.88
C GLU A 339 -14.26 0.95 -9.55
N ALA A 340 -14.95 2.10 -9.53
CA ALA A 340 -15.66 2.62 -8.37
C ALA A 340 -16.78 1.67 -7.90
N ALA A 341 -17.58 1.15 -8.84
CA ALA A 341 -18.62 0.17 -8.57
C ALA A 341 -18.03 -1.15 -8.05
N ASP A 342 -17.00 -1.68 -8.70
CA ASP A 342 -16.31 -2.92 -8.32
C ASP A 342 -15.65 -2.82 -6.93
N THR A 343 -15.11 -1.65 -6.60
CA THR A 343 -14.55 -1.37 -5.27
C THR A 343 -15.66 -1.28 -4.20
N GLY A 344 -16.86 -0.83 -4.59
CA GLY A 344 -18.07 -0.96 -3.77
C GLY A 344 -18.93 0.30 -3.59
N LEU A 345 -18.84 1.27 -4.49
CA LEU A 345 -19.83 2.36 -4.58
C LEU A 345 -21.15 1.84 -5.18
N ASP A 346 -22.26 2.27 -4.60
CA ASP A 346 -23.60 1.81 -4.97
C ASP A 346 -24.44 2.93 -5.59
N VAL A 347 -24.22 4.20 -5.19
CA VAL A 347 -24.97 5.37 -5.66
C VAL A 347 -24.02 6.44 -6.18
N PHE A 348 -24.25 6.86 -7.42
CA PHE A 348 -23.50 7.92 -8.08
C PHE A 348 -24.39 9.15 -8.23
N ARG A 349 -24.15 10.17 -7.41
CA ARG A 349 -24.77 11.48 -7.57
C ARG A 349 -24.05 12.25 -8.67
N ILE A 350 -24.63 12.30 -9.86
CA ILE A 350 -24.05 12.91 -11.05
C ILE A 350 -24.59 14.34 -11.20
N PHE A 351 -23.72 15.31 -11.36
CA PHE A 351 -24.12 16.69 -11.65
C PHE A 351 -23.22 17.33 -12.72
N ASP A 352 -23.72 18.39 -13.34
CA ASP A 352 -22.94 19.34 -14.12
C ASP A 352 -23.02 20.73 -13.50
N ALA A 353 -21.93 21.49 -13.58
CA ALA A 353 -21.82 22.80 -12.94
C ALA A 353 -22.73 23.88 -13.58
N LEU A 354 -23.24 23.64 -14.79
CA LEU A 354 -24.11 24.54 -15.54
C LEU A 354 -25.47 23.90 -15.88
N ASN A 355 -25.82 22.78 -15.23
CA ASN A 355 -27.02 22.00 -15.53
C ASN A 355 -27.10 21.49 -17.00
N ASP A 356 -25.96 21.27 -17.67
CA ASP A 356 -25.95 20.67 -19.00
C ASP A 356 -26.05 19.13 -18.92
N VAL A 357 -27.24 18.59 -19.23
CA VAL A 357 -27.52 17.15 -19.22
C VAL A 357 -26.66 16.38 -20.21
N GLU A 358 -26.24 16.99 -21.32
CA GLU A 358 -25.36 16.32 -22.29
C GLU A 358 -23.94 16.10 -21.73
N GLN A 359 -23.47 16.94 -20.78
CA GLN A 359 -22.22 16.66 -20.06
C GLN A 359 -22.37 15.60 -18.98
N MET A 360 -23.59 15.32 -18.52
CA MET A 360 -23.89 14.28 -17.53
C MET A 360 -24.09 12.91 -18.18
N ARG A 361 -24.64 12.88 -19.41
CA ARG A 361 -25.02 11.67 -20.15
C ARG A 361 -23.95 10.56 -20.15
N PRO A 362 -22.65 10.82 -20.43
CA PRO A 362 -21.64 9.76 -20.42
C PRO A 362 -21.47 9.08 -19.05
N ALA A 363 -21.61 9.84 -17.96
CA ALA A 363 -21.53 9.29 -16.61
C ALA A 363 -22.81 8.53 -16.25
N ILE A 364 -23.98 9.01 -16.69
CA ILE A 364 -25.27 8.32 -16.48
C ILE A 364 -25.24 6.96 -17.18
N GLU A 365 -24.83 6.95 -18.46
CA GLU A 365 -24.68 5.72 -19.25
C GLU A 365 -23.70 4.75 -18.60
N ALA A 366 -22.51 5.21 -18.19
CA ALA A 366 -21.52 4.37 -17.53
C ALA A 366 -22.06 3.74 -16.23
N VAL A 367 -22.81 4.50 -15.42
CA VAL A 367 -23.42 3.97 -14.18
C VAL A 367 -24.50 2.95 -14.51
N ARG A 368 -25.35 3.20 -15.52
CA ARG A 368 -26.36 2.23 -15.97
C ARG A 368 -25.73 0.96 -16.55
N GLU A 369 -24.61 1.08 -17.26
CA GLU A 369 -23.85 -0.04 -17.84
C GLU A 369 -23.37 -1.04 -16.77
N THR A 370 -23.15 -0.59 -15.52
CA THR A 370 -22.79 -1.50 -14.40
C THR A 370 -23.90 -2.51 -14.07
N GLY A 371 -25.17 -2.16 -14.34
CA GLY A 371 -26.35 -2.99 -14.02
C GLY A 371 -26.65 -3.17 -12.53
N THR A 372 -25.76 -2.72 -11.63
CA THR A 372 -25.84 -2.97 -10.18
C THR A 372 -25.94 -1.69 -9.35
N THR A 373 -25.61 -0.54 -9.93
CA THR A 373 -25.51 0.74 -9.21
C THR A 373 -26.57 1.76 -9.66
N VAL A 374 -26.79 2.77 -8.82
CA VAL A 374 -27.86 3.77 -8.98
C VAL A 374 -27.28 5.08 -9.51
N ALA A 375 -27.70 5.45 -10.72
CA ALA A 375 -27.56 6.82 -11.24
C ALA A 375 -28.57 7.76 -10.57
N GLU A 376 -28.09 8.56 -9.61
CA GLU A 376 -28.83 9.67 -9.03
C GLU A 376 -28.37 10.97 -9.72
N VAL A 377 -29.24 11.60 -10.51
CA VAL A 377 -28.83 12.73 -11.35
C VAL A 377 -29.37 14.01 -10.77
N ALA A 378 -28.47 14.95 -10.50
CA ALA A 378 -28.76 16.19 -9.81
C ALA A 378 -28.94 17.35 -10.78
N LEU A 379 -30.03 18.07 -10.61
CA LEU A 379 -30.10 19.47 -11.03
C LEU A 379 -29.54 20.35 -9.90
N CYS A 380 -28.73 21.34 -10.24
CA CYS A 380 -28.24 22.34 -9.29
C CYS A 380 -29.26 23.47 -9.17
N TYR A 381 -29.66 23.79 -7.94
CA TYR A 381 -30.60 24.88 -7.66
C TYR A 381 -29.87 26.24 -7.58
N THR A 382 -30.50 27.26 -8.13
CA THR A 382 -30.10 28.67 -8.08
C THR A 382 -31.31 29.57 -8.33
N GLY A 383 -31.18 30.87 -8.07
CA GLY A 383 -32.30 31.81 -8.17
C GLY A 383 -33.26 31.72 -6.97
N ASP A 384 -34.46 32.28 -7.12
CA ASP A 384 -35.47 32.32 -6.06
C ASP A 384 -36.88 32.12 -6.64
N LEU A 385 -37.41 30.91 -6.52
CA LEU A 385 -38.76 30.56 -7.01
C LEU A 385 -39.90 31.30 -6.26
N SER A 386 -39.62 31.90 -5.10
CA SER A 386 -40.60 32.70 -4.37
C SER A 386 -40.68 34.14 -4.88
N SER A 387 -39.67 34.60 -5.63
CA SER A 387 -39.63 35.93 -6.21
C SER A 387 -40.44 36.01 -7.51
N PRO A 388 -41.43 36.92 -7.63
CA PRO A 388 -42.16 37.12 -8.88
C PRO A 388 -41.28 37.73 -9.99
N ASP A 389 -40.11 38.26 -9.64
CA ASP A 389 -39.14 38.84 -10.57
C ASP A 389 -38.12 37.79 -11.09
N GLU A 390 -38.22 36.52 -10.65
CA GLU A 390 -37.41 35.42 -11.21
C GLU A 390 -37.95 35.03 -12.60
N HIS A 391 -37.14 35.26 -13.62
CA HIS A 391 -37.51 35.03 -15.02
C HIS A 391 -36.55 34.07 -15.74
N LEU A 392 -35.42 33.71 -15.12
CA LEU A 392 -34.40 32.84 -15.71
C LEU A 392 -34.53 31.42 -15.19
N TYR A 393 -34.55 31.25 -13.87
CA TYR A 393 -34.60 29.94 -13.19
C TYR A 393 -36.00 29.65 -12.65
N THR A 394 -36.98 29.66 -13.55
CA THR A 394 -38.40 29.47 -13.21
C THR A 394 -38.73 28.01 -12.91
N LEU A 395 -39.94 27.74 -12.36
CA LEU A 395 -40.42 26.37 -12.17
C LEU A 395 -40.41 25.58 -13.49
N ASP A 396 -40.81 26.21 -14.60
CA ASP A 396 -40.78 25.58 -15.92
C ASP A 396 -39.36 25.22 -16.38
N TYR A 397 -38.34 26.02 -16.00
CA TYR A 397 -36.94 25.66 -16.26
C TYR A 397 -36.58 24.36 -15.54
N TYR A 398 -36.88 24.26 -14.25
CA TYR A 398 -36.57 23.07 -13.46
C TYR A 398 -37.37 21.83 -13.87
N LEU A 399 -38.65 21.99 -14.24
CA LEU A 399 -39.48 20.89 -14.73
C LEU A 399 -38.94 20.34 -16.05
N ARG A 400 -38.56 21.19 -17.02
CA ARG A 400 -37.93 20.75 -18.27
C ARG A 400 -36.59 20.07 -18.03
N LEU A 401 -35.78 20.59 -17.10
CA LEU A 401 -34.51 19.97 -16.75
C LEU A 401 -34.72 18.59 -16.10
N ALA A 402 -35.72 18.46 -15.23
CA ALA A 402 -36.09 17.17 -14.63
C ALA A 402 -36.55 16.16 -15.70
N GLU A 403 -37.36 16.57 -16.69
CA GLU A 403 -37.75 15.73 -17.84
C GLU A 403 -36.51 15.26 -18.62
N GLN A 404 -35.58 16.15 -18.95
CA GLN A 404 -34.33 15.80 -19.64
C GLN A 404 -33.47 14.82 -18.84
N ILE A 405 -33.41 14.98 -17.51
CA ILE A 405 -32.67 14.09 -16.61
C ILE A 405 -33.30 12.69 -16.60
N VAL A 406 -34.64 12.61 -16.55
CA VAL A 406 -35.37 11.33 -16.62
C VAL A 406 -35.14 10.66 -17.97
N ASP A 407 -35.23 11.40 -19.07
CA ASP A 407 -34.97 10.90 -20.43
C ASP A 407 -33.52 10.44 -20.63
N ALA A 408 -32.56 11.03 -19.89
CA ALA A 408 -31.17 10.58 -19.89
C ALA A 408 -30.95 9.27 -19.11
N GLY A 409 -31.96 8.76 -18.40
CA GLY A 409 -31.92 7.47 -17.71
C GLY A 409 -31.57 7.57 -16.22
N ALA A 410 -31.84 8.68 -15.56
CA ALA A 410 -31.72 8.75 -14.10
C ALA A 410 -32.64 7.73 -13.41
N HIS A 411 -32.13 7.03 -12.40
CA HIS A 411 -32.97 6.21 -11.53
C HIS A 411 -33.62 7.08 -10.45
N VAL A 412 -32.86 8.07 -9.94
CA VAL A 412 -33.30 9.02 -8.91
C VAL A 412 -32.96 10.43 -9.38
N LEU A 413 -33.90 11.36 -9.23
CA LEU A 413 -33.68 12.79 -9.42
C LEU A 413 -33.23 13.42 -8.10
N ALA A 414 -32.13 14.17 -8.12
CA ALA A 414 -31.66 14.94 -6.98
C ALA A 414 -31.78 16.45 -7.24
N ILE A 415 -32.09 17.21 -6.20
CA ILE A 415 -32.00 18.68 -6.21
C ILE A 415 -30.79 19.05 -5.35
N LYS A 416 -29.74 19.56 -5.98
CA LYS A 416 -28.52 20.00 -5.32
C LYS A 416 -28.56 21.51 -5.13
N ASP A 417 -29.05 21.95 -3.99
CA ASP A 417 -28.85 23.31 -3.53
C ASP A 417 -27.49 23.42 -2.82
N MET A 418 -26.48 23.82 -3.59
CA MET A 418 -25.11 23.94 -3.07
C MET A 418 -24.87 25.19 -2.24
N ALA A 419 -25.78 26.17 -2.27
CA ALA A 419 -25.60 27.48 -1.67
C ALA A 419 -26.57 27.75 -0.51
N GLY A 420 -27.60 26.92 -0.31
CA GLY A 420 -28.58 27.10 0.76
C GLY A 420 -29.54 28.26 0.46
N LEU A 421 -30.07 28.31 -0.77
CA LEU A 421 -30.84 29.43 -1.32
C LEU A 421 -32.35 29.33 -1.07
#